data_AF-A0A3E3K4J1-F1
#
_entry.id   AF-A0A3E3K4J1-F1
#
_cell.length_a   1.000
_cell.length_b   1.000
_cell.length_c   1.000
_cell.angle_alpha   90.00
_cell.angle_beta   90.00
_cell.angle_gamma   90.00
#
_symmetry.space_group_name_H-M   'P 1'
#
loop_
_entity.id
_entity.type
_entity.pdbx_description
1 polymer ?
#
loop_
_entity_poly.entity_id
_entity_poly.type
_entity_poly.pdbx_seq_one_letter_code
_entity_poly.pdbx_strand_id
1 'polypeptide(L)'
;MKEEISKKLNQILLKRTGIDFQKQEELQTEDFFGGKIKIPARELVLICFDIENEFSIQIPERELLAGSVKNYVRMKHMVENLLRLL
;
A
#
# COMPACT_ATOMS: atom_id res chain seq x y z
N MET A 1 -1.79 15.43 -7.58
CA MET A 1 -0.67 14.51 -7.24
C MET A 1 -1.03 13.57 -6.10
N LYS A 2 -1.28 14.04 -4.87
CA LYS A 2 -1.68 13.17 -3.74
C LYS A 2 -2.98 12.39 -3.98
N GLU A 3 -3.94 13.03 -4.64
CA GLU A 3 -5.22 12.41 -5.01
C GLU A 3 -5.04 11.28 -6.03
N GLU A 4 -4.19 11.49 -7.05
CA GLU A 4 -3.80 10.46 -8.02
C GLU A 4 -3.06 9.29 -7.36
N ILE A 5 -2.13 9.53 -6.43
CA ILE A 5 -1.46 8.46 -5.67
C ILE A 5 -2.49 7.63 -4.89
N SER A 6 -3.42 8.29 -4.21
CA SER A 6 -4.45 7.62 -3.42
C SER A 6 -5.34 6.75 -4.30
N LYS A 7 -5.72 7.25 -5.48
CA LYS A 7 -6.55 6.51 -6.44
C LYS A 7 -5.84 5.28 -6.98
N LYS A 8 -4.60 5.42 -7.46
CA LYS A 8 -3.80 4.32 -7.99
C LYS A 8 -3.49 3.26 -6.93
N LEU A 9 -3.10 3.68 -5.73
CA LEU A 9 -2.84 2.77 -4.63
C LEU A 9 -4.11 2.00 -4.23
N ASN A 10 -5.26 2.68 -4.15
CA ASN A 10 -6.53 2.02 -3.86
C ASN A 10 -6.91 1.01 -4.95
N GLN A 11 -6.65 1.30 -6.23
CA GLN A 11 -6.91 0.36 -7.32
C GLN A 11 -6.04 -0.91 -7.20
N ILE A 12 -4.76 -0.77 -6.85
CA ILE A 12 -3.87 -1.92 -6.62
C ILE A 12 -4.40 -2.78 -5.47
N LEU A 13 -4.73 -2.15 -4.33
CA LEU A 13 -5.21 -2.87 -3.16
C LEU A 13 -6.58 -3.51 -3.41
N LEU A 14 -7.50 -2.82 -4.08
CA LEU A 14 -8.80 -3.37 -4.47
C LEU A 14 -8.63 -4.60 -5.36
N LYS A 15 -7.74 -4.54 -6.35
CA LYS A 15 -7.45 -5.67 -7.25
C LYS A 15 -6.91 -6.90 -6.51
N ARG A 16 -6.07 -6.70 -5.49
CA ARG A 16 -5.37 -7.79 -4.78
C ARG A 16 -6.13 -8.35 -3.58
N THR A 17 -6.94 -7.51 -2.95
CA THR A 17 -7.59 -7.84 -1.66
C THR A 17 -9.11 -7.88 -1.77
N GLY A 18 -9.70 -7.29 -2.82
CA GLY A 18 -11.14 -7.08 -2.94
C GLY A 18 -11.69 -5.95 -2.06
N ILE A 19 -10.82 -5.22 -1.35
CA ILE A 19 -11.21 -4.17 -0.40
C ILE A 19 -10.98 -2.79 -1.03
N ASP A 20 -12.04 -1.99 -1.08
CA ASP A 20 -11.97 -0.58 -1.44
C ASP A 20 -11.72 0.26 -0.18
N PHE A 21 -10.46 0.64 0.05
CA PHE A 21 -10.03 1.40 1.23
C PHE A 21 -10.45 2.87 1.19
N GLN A 22 -10.84 3.40 0.02
CA GLN A 22 -11.45 4.73 -0.07
C GLN A 22 -12.92 4.73 0.36
N LYS A 23 -13.61 3.58 0.27
CA LYS A 23 -14.99 3.43 0.77
C LYS A 23 -15.07 2.91 2.20
N GLN A 24 -14.01 2.27 2.68
CA GLN A 24 -13.89 1.72 4.03
C GLN A 24 -12.74 2.41 4.76
N GLU A 25 -12.92 3.70 5.06
CA GLU A 25 -11.89 4.54 5.67
C GLU A 25 -11.41 4.00 7.02
N GLU A 26 -12.31 3.34 7.77
CA GLU A 26 -12.01 2.69 9.05
C GLU A 26 -10.97 1.57 8.94
N LEU A 27 -10.80 0.98 7.74
CA LEU A 27 -9.82 -0.06 7.49
C LEU A 27 -8.44 0.50 7.11
N GLN A 28 -8.31 1.81 6.85
CA GLN A 28 -7.05 2.36 6.34
C GLN A 28 -5.89 2.28 7.36
N THR A 29 -6.21 2.26 8.65
CA THR A 29 -5.23 2.16 9.75
C THR A 29 -5.09 0.75 10.30
N GLU A 30 -5.99 -0.16 9.91
CA GLU A 30 -5.98 -1.55 10.35
C GLU A 30 -4.78 -2.31 9.77
N ASP A 31 -4.22 -3.21 10.56
CA ASP A 31 -3.10 -4.04 10.15
C ASP A 31 -3.55 -4.99 9.04
N PHE A 32 -2.82 -5.01 7.92
CA PHE A 32 -3.07 -5.90 6.80
C PHE A 32 -3.03 -7.37 7.19
N PHE A 33 -2.17 -7.76 8.13
CA PHE A 33 -2.11 -9.12 8.68
C PHE A 33 -2.99 -9.30 9.93
N GLY A 34 -3.60 -8.22 10.40
CA GLY A 34 -4.49 -8.22 11.56
C GLY A 34 -5.79 -8.98 11.31
N GLY A 35 -6.49 -9.30 12.40
CA GLY A 35 -7.68 -10.15 12.37
C GLY A 35 -8.88 -9.61 11.57
N LYS A 36 -8.86 -8.32 11.19
CA LYS A 36 -9.91 -7.70 10.37
C LYS A 36 -9.66 -7.86 8.87
N ILE A 37 -8.46 -7.52 8.40
CA ILE A 37 -8.15 -7.52 6.95
C ILE A 37 -7.62 -8.89 6.49
N LYS A 38 -6.72 -9.52 7.25
CA LYS A 38 -6.19 -10.88 6.99
C LYS A 38 -5.67 -11.10 5.55
N ILE A 39 -4.90 -10.14 5.03
CA ILE A 39 -4.25 -10.28 3.73
C ILE A 39 -3.21 -11.42 3.80
N PRO A 40 -3.20 -12.36 2.85
CA PRO A 40 -2.13 -13.35 2.75
C PRO A 40 -0.78 -12.68 2.51
N ALA A 41 0.30 -13.13 3.15
CA ALA A 41 1.64 -12.57 2.97
C ALA A 41 2.07 -12.49 1.48
N ARG A 42 1.70 -13.49 0.68
CA ARG A 42 1.92 -13.49 -0.78
C ARG A 42 1.26 -12.29 -1.47
N GLU A 43 0.05 -11.91 -1.08
CA GLU A 43 -0.64 -10.77 -1.69
C GLU A 43 0.07 -9.46 -1.36
N LEU A 44 0.61 -9.31 -0.14
CA LEU A 44 1.40 -8.11 0.20
C LEU A 44 2.66 -7.99 -0.68
N VAL A 45 3.35 -9.10 -0.95
CA VAL A 45 4.49 -9.11 -1.88
C VAL A 45 4.07 -8.69 -3.30
N LEU A 46 2.94 -9.19 -3.79
CA LEU A 46 2.42 -8.81 -5.11
C LEU A 46 1.94 -7.36 -5.17
N ILE A 47 1.39 -6.83 -4.06
CA ILE A 47 1.05 -5.42 -3.91
C ILE A 47 2.32 -4.56 -4.02
N CYS A 48 3.42 -4.94 -3.36
CA CYS A 48 4.69 -4.23 -3.49
C CYS A 48 5.18 -4.20 -4.94
N PHE A 49 5.15 -5.33 -5.65
CA PHE A 49 5.51 -5.37 -7.07
C PHE A 49 4.60 -4.50 -7.96
N ASP A 50 3.29 -4.53 -7.72
CA ASP A 50 2.35 -3.68 -8.47
C ASP A 50 2.64 -2.18 -8.21
N ILE A 51 2.99 -1.80 -6.97
CA ILE A 51 3.37 -0.43 -6.61
C ILE A 51 4.66 -0.01 -7.32
N GLU A 52 5.71 -0.82 -7.27
CA GLU A 52 6.99 -0.52 -7.91
C GLU A 52 6.80 -0.27 -9.42
N ASN A 53 6.02 -1.11 -10.08
CA ASN A 53 5.71 -0.98 -11.51
C ASN A 53 4.85 0.26 -11.81
N GLU A 54 3.74 0.46 -11.08
CA GLU A 54 2.78 1.55 -11.34
C GLU A 54 3.38 2.94 -11.10
N PHE A 55 4.26 3.05 -10.09
CA PHE A 55 4.88 4.32 -9.71
C PHE A 55 6.30 4.49 -10.21
N SER A 56 6.88 3.48 -10.88
CA SER A 56 8.28 3.47 -11.33
C SER A 56 9.26 3.77 -10.20
N ILE A 57 9.03 3.18 -9.03
CA ILE A 57 9.87 3.30 -7.82
C ILE A 57 10.42 1.93 -7.42
N GLN A 58 11.43 1.92 -6.57
CA GLN A 58 11.84 0.72 -5.84
C GLN A 58 11.49 0.89 -4.36
N ILE A 59 10.92 -0.14 -3.74
CA ILE A 59 10.67 -0.18 -2.30
C ILE A 59 11.91 -0.78 -1.65
N PRO A 60 12.74 0.03 -0.97
CA PRO A 60 13.96 -0.49 -0.36
C PRO A 60 13.62 -1.32 0.88
N GLU A 61 14.45 -2.34 1.16
CA GLU A 61 14.26 -3.26 2.28
C GLU A 61 14.04 -2.56 3.63
N ARG A 62 14.69 -1.41 3.85
CA ARG A 62 14.51 -0.59 5.06
C ARG A 62 13.05 -0.18 5.31
N GLU A 63 12.26 0.06 4.26
CA GLU A 63 10.84 0.42 4.40
C GLU A 63 10.00 -0.80 4.84
N LEU A 64 10.36 -1.99 4.36
CA LEU A 64 9.73 -3.23 4.78
C LEU A 64 9.99 -3.50 6.27
N LEU A 65 11.25 -3.37 6.69
CA LEU A 65 11.66 -3.56 8.09
C LEU A 65 11.07 -2.49 9.02
N ALA A 66 10.88 -1.26 8.53
CA ALA A 66 10.24 -0.18 9.28
C ALA A 66 8.71 -0.35 9.43
N GLY A 67 8.12 -1.35 8.75
CA GLY A 67 6.67 -1.57 8.76
C GLY A 67 5.90 -0.51 7.97
N SER A 68 6.53 0.09 6.95
CA SER A 68 5.88 1.05 6.05
C SER A 68 4.76 0.41 5.22
N VAL A 69 4.79 -0.92 5.05
CA VAL A 69 3.77 -1.70 4.33
C VAL A 69 2.69 -2.31 5.24
N LYS A 70 2.62 -1.89 6.51
CA LYS A 70 1.73 -2.49 7.53
C LYS A 70 0.24 -2.24 7.30
N ASN A 71 -0.11 -1.07 6.79
CA ASN A 71 -1.50 -0.66 6.52
C ASN A 71 -1.54 0.37 5.39
N TYR A 72 -2.75 0.73 4.95
CA TYR A 72 -2.95 1.63 3.81
C TYR A 72 -2.30 2.99 4.04
N VAL A 73 -2.49 3.61 5.22
CA VAL A 73 -1.96 4.95 5.52
C VAL A 73 -0.44 4.97 5.45
N ARG A 74 0.23 4.00 6.09
CA ARG A 74 1.68 3.91 6.09
C ARG A 74 2.22 3.64 4.69
N MET A 75 1.58 2.76 3.94
CA MET A 75 1.97 2.41 2.58
C MET A 75 1.82 3.62 1.64
N LYS A 76 0.74 4.39 1.79
CA LYS A 76 0.54 5.64 1.06
C LYS A 76 1.65 6.64 1.37
N HIS A 77 1.98 6.85 2.65
CA HIS A 77 3.07 7.76 3.03
C HIS A 77 4.42 7.32 2.48
N MET A 78 4.71 6.02 2.46
CA MET A 78 5.91 5.46 1.85
C MET A 78 6.00 5.81 0.36
N VAL A 79 4.93 5.55 -0.40
CA VAL A 79 4.88 5.87 -1.84
C VAL A 79 5.06 7.38 -2.07
N GLU A 80 4.35 8.21 -1.30
CA GLU A 80 4.50 9.67 -1.40
C GLU A 80 5.93 10.14 -1.12
N ASN A 81 6.61 9.53 -0.15
CA ASN A 81 7.99 9.90 0.19
C ASN A 81 8.98 9.46 -0.88
N LEU A 82 8.86 8.23 -1.40
CA LEU A 82 9.74 7.72 -2.45
C LEU A 82 9.62 8.53 -3.75
N LEU A 83 8.41 8.98 -4.10
CA LEU A 83 8.18 9.83 -5.27
C LEU A 83 8.72 11.26 -5.11
N ARG A 84 8.90 11.77 -3.89
CA ARG A 84 9.53 13.10 -3.66
C ARG A 84 11.05 13.07 -3.77
N LEU A 85 11.65 11.88 -3.74
CA LEU A 85 13.10 11.68 -3.85
C LEU A 85 13.55 11.49 -5.31
N LEU A 86 12.60 11.47 -6.25
CA LEU A 86 12.80 11.46 -7.70
C LEU A 86 12.65 12.87 -8.26
#